data_AF-A0A7G8DMG7-F1
#
_entry.id   AF-A0A7G8DMG7-F1
#
_cell.length_a   1.000
_cell.length_b   1.000
_cell.length_c   1.000
_cell.angle_alpha   90.00
_cell.angle_beta   90.00
_cell.angle_gamma   90.00
#
_symmetry.space_group_name_H-M   'P 1'
#
loop_
_entity.id
_entity.type
_entity.pdbx_description
1 polymer ?
#
loop_
_entity_poly.entity_id
_entity_poly.type
_entity_poly.pdbx_seq_one_letter_code
_entity_poly.pdbx_strand_id
1 'polypeptide(L)' 'MTATPAENPVLTFEGKRYNLNDLPEDLKELVRGMQVADAQLRMHEDTLKVLAVGRQSMAMQLNERLKNVTPMPEQG' A
#
# COMPACT_ATOMS: atom_id res chain seq x y z
N MET A 1 -37.48 -11.30 5.81
CA MET A 1 -36.08 -11.08 5.39
C MET A 1 -35.44 -12.45 5.21
N THR A 2 -35.38 -12.96 3.98
CA THR A 2 -34.78 -14.26 3.69
C THR A 2 -33.25 -14.12 3.76
N ALA A 3 -32.61 -14.84 4.68
CA ALA A 3 -31.17 -14.91 4.78
C ALA A 3 -30.61 -15.45 3.46
N THR A 4 -29.79 -14.67 2.77
CA THR A 4 -28.97 -15.16 1.66
C THR A 4 -28.06 -16.28 2.18
N PRO A 5 -27.87 -17.38 1.43
CA PRO A 5 -26.89 -18.38 1.83
C PRO A 5 -25.54 -17.69 1.94
N ALA A 6 -24.93 -17.73 3.11
CA ALA A 6 -23.59 -17.20 3.32
C ALA A 6 -22.65 -17.95 2.37
N GLU A 7 -22.21 -17.27 1.30
CA GLU A 7 -21.17 -17.82 0.43
C GLU A 7 -19.94 -18.12 1.29
N ASN A 8 -19.54 -19.39 1.32
CA ASN A 8 -18.38 -19.80 2.09
C ASN A 8 -17.15 -19.04 1.58
N PRO A 9 -16.36 -18.42 2.46
CA PRO A 9 -15.22 -17.64 2.05
C PRO A 9 -14.17 -18.54 1.37
N VAL A 10 -13.74 -18.17 0.15
CA VAL A 10 -12.80 -18.96 -0.66
C VAL A 10 -11.44 -18.26 -0.72
N LEU A 11 -10.39 -18.97 -0.35
CA LEU A 11 -9.00 -18.57 -0.58
C LEU A 11 -8.55 -19.08 -1.95
N THR A 12 -8.07 -18.19 -2.81
CA THR A 12 -7.34 -18.58 -4.01
C THR A 12 -5.86 -18.34 -3.78
N PHE A 13 -5.06 -19.41 -3.78
CA PHE A 13 -3.62 -19.34 -3.54
C PHE A 13 -2.90 -20.25 -4.53
N GLU A 14 -1.92 -19.71 -5.25
CA GLU A 14 -1.16 -20.42 -6.30
C GLU A 14 -2.03 -21.17 -7.32
N GLY A 15 -3.12 -20.52 -7.77
CA GLY A 15 -4.06 -21.09 -8.73
C GLY A 15 -4.98 -22.19 -8.17
N LYS A 16 -4.88 -22.52 -6.88
CA LYS A 16 -5.77 -23.47 -6.19
C LYS A 16 -6.79 -22.72 -5.36
N ARG A 17 -8.00 -23.29 -5.24
CA ARG A 17 -9.11 -22.74 -4.45
C ARG A 17 -9.32 -23.60 -3.21
N TYR A 18 -9.37 -22.97 -2.06
CA TYR A 18 -9.61 -23.60 -0.76
C TYR A 18 -10.83 -22.95 -0.10
N ASN A 19 -11.72 -23.75 0.46
CA ASN A 19 -12.76 -23.24 1.33
C ASN A 19 -12.12 -22.88 2.67
N LEU A 20 -12.16 -21.60 3.06
CA LEU A 20 -11.55 -21.14 4.29
C LEU A 20 -12.15 -21.84 5.50
N ASN A 21 -13.42 -22.23 5.48
CA ASN A 21 -14.06 -22.92 6.61
C ASN A 21 -13.45 -24.31 6.87
N ASP A 22 -12.97 -24.97 5.81
CA ASP A 22 -12.41 -26.32 5.87
C ASP A 22 -10.92 -26.32 6.25
N LEU A 23 -10.30 -25.14 6.34
CA LEU A 23 -8.90 -25.05 6.75
C LEU A 23 -8.74 -25.25 8.26
N PRO A 24 -7.64 -25.88 8.70
CA PRO A 24 -7.15 -25.83 10.08
C PRO A 24 -7.04 -24.39 10.60
N GLU A 25 -7.16 -24.22 11.92
CA GLU A 25 -7.16 -22.90 12.57
C GLU A 25 -5.84 -22.15 12.35
N ASP A 26 -4.71 -22.83 12.41
CA ASP A 26 -3.38 -22.28 12.15
C ASP A 26 -3.26 -21.72 10.71
N LEU A 27 -3.84 -22.40 9.72
CA LEU A 27 -3.86 -21.88 8.34
C LEU A 27 -4.80 -20.69 8.18
N LYS A 28 -5.94 -20.66 8.89
CA LYS A 28 -6.85 -19.50 8.91
C LYS A 28 -6.16 -18.28 9.50
N GLU A 29 -5.41 -18.46 10.60
CA GLU A 29 -4.62 -17.40 11.21
C GLU A 29 -3.53 -16.87 10.28
N LEU A 30 -2.84 -17.77 9.57
CA LEU A 30 -1.83 -17.38 8.58
C LEU A 30 -2.44 -16.54 7.45
N VAL A 31 -3.59 -16.96 6.90
CA VAL A 31 -4.30 -16.20 5.86
C VAL A 31 -4.69 -14.83 6.36
N ARG A 32 -5.20 -14.73 7.60
CA ARG A 32 -5.56 -13.45 8.22
C ARG A 32 -4.34 -12.55 8.40
N GLY A 33 -3.22 -13.10 8.87
CA GLY A 33 -1.95 -12.37 9.00
C GLY A 33 -1.47 -11.80 7.68
N MET A 34 -1.53 -12.61 6.61
CA MET A 34 -1.19 -12.17 5.25
C MET A 34 -2.09 -11.04 4.76
N GLN A 35 -3.41 -11.15 4.95
CA GLN A 35 -4.36 -10.09 4.57
C GLN A 35 -4.10 -8.77 5.31
N VAL A 36 -3.74 -8.84 6.59
CA VAL A 36 -3.36 -7.64 7.36
C VAL A 36 -2.07 -7.04 6.81
N ALA A 37 -1.06 -7.85 6.51
CA ALA A 37 0.18 -7.39 5.91
C ALA A 37 -0.05 -6.72 4.55
N ASP A 38 -0.86 -7.33 3.67
CA ASP A 38 -1.24 -6.75 2.38
C ASP A 38 -1.97 -5.40 2.53
N ALA A 39 -2.87 -5.30 3.51
CA ALA A 39 -3.56 -4.04 3.80
C ALA A 39 -2.58 -2.96 4.27
N GLN A 40 -1.65 -3.30 5.17
CA GLN A 40 -0.60 -2.39 5.63
C GLN A 40 0.32 -1.95 4.49
N LEU A 41 0.72 -2.86 3.60
CA LEU A 41 1.51 -2.54 2.42
C LEU A 41 0.80 -1.51 1.54
N ARG A 42 -0.48 -1.74 1.18
CA ARG A 42 -1.25 -0.79 0.38
C ARG A 42 -1.36 0.59 1.03
N MET A 43 -1.64 0.64 2.33
CA MET A 43 -1.73 1.90 3.06
C MET A 43 -0.40 2.67 3.05
N HIS A 44 0.72 1.97 3.23
CA HIS A 44 2.04 2.57 3.16
C HIS A 44 2.42 3.01 1.74
N GLU A 45 2.07 2.25 0.71
CA GLU A 45 2.25 2.66 -0.69
C GLU A 45 1.50 3.95 -1.01
N ASP A 46 0.24 4.07 -0.58
CA ASP A 46 -0.53 5.30 -0.81
C ASP A 46 0.05 6.49 -0.04
N THR A 47 0.55 6.26 1.18
CA THR A 47 1.27 7.27 1.96
C THR A 47 2.54 7.73 1.23
N LEU A 48 3.33 6.79 0.69
CA LEU A 48 4.55 7.09 -0.06
C LEU A 48 4.25 7.91 -1.33
N LYS A 49 3.16 7.60 -2.05
CA LYS A 49 2.73 8.38 -3.22
C LYS A 49 2.43 9.83 -2.85
N VAL A 50 1.67 10.05 -1.76
CA VAL A 50 1.36 11.40 -1.28
C VAL A 50 2.62 12.17 -0.91
N LEU A 51 3.54 11.54 -0.18
CA LEU A 51 4.81 12.15 0.20
C LEU A 51 5.67 12.50 -1.03
N ALA A 52 5.69 11.65 -2.04
CA ALA A 52 6.42 11.89 -3.28
C ALA A 52 5.89 13.13 -4.02
N VAL A 53 4.57 13.26 -4.16
CA VAL A 53 3.94 14.46 -4.75
C VAL A 53 4.26 15.72 -3.95
N GLY A 54 4.16 15.65 -2.61
CA GLY A 54 4.52 16.75 -1.72
C GLY A 54 5.97 17.21 -1.90
N ARG A 55 6.92 16.27 -1.92
CA ARG A 55 8.35 16.54 -2.18
C ARG A 55 8.57 17.20 -3.53
N GLN A 56 7.92 16.70 -4.58
CA GLN A 56 8.05 17.25 -5.92
C GLN A 56 7.53 18.69 -5.99
N SER A 57 6.38 18.98 -5.37
CA SER A 57 5.85 20.34 -5.28
C SER A 57 6.82 21.29 -4.57
N MET A 58 7.41 20.85 -3.45
CA MET A 58 8.42 21.64 -2.73
C MET A 58 9.68 21.86 -3.58
N ALA A 59 10.15 20.85 -4.32
CA ALA A 59 11.29 20.98 -5.21
C ALA A 59 11.02 21.99 -6.34
N MET A 60 9.82 21.98 -6.93
CA MET A 60 9.43 22.97 -7.94
C MET A 60 9.42 24.38 -7.36
N GLN A 61 8.81 24.58 -6.18
CA GLN A 61 8.80 25.87 -5.49
C GLN A 61 10.21 26.35 -5.14
N LEU A 62 11.06 25.44 -4.66
CA LEU A 62 12.46 25.74 -4.38
C LEU A 62 13.19 26.20 -5.65
N ASN A 63 13.03 25.46 -6.74
CA ASN A 63 13.67 25.79 -8.02
C ASN A 63 13.25 27.16 -8.54
N GLU A 64 11.94 27.50 -8.48
CA GLU A 64 11.46 28.83 -8.87
C GLU A 64 12.04 29.95 -7.99
N ARG A 65 12.12 29.74 -6.68
CA ARG A 65 12.69 30.74 -5.77
C ARG A 65 14.19 30.94 -5.99
N LEU A 66 14.92 29.86 -6.25
CA LEU A 66 16.36 29.91 -6.51
C LEU A 66 16.73 30.68 -7.79
N LYS A 67 15.83 30.80 -8.78
CA LYS A 67 16.06 31.65 -9.96
C LYS A 67 16.35 33.12 -9.61
N ASN A 68 15.85 33.58 -8.47
CA ASN A 68 16.04 34.96 -7.99
C ASN A 68 17.18 35.08 -6.98
N VAL A 69 17.91 34.00 -6.71
CA VAL A 69 19.03 33.97 -5.78
C VAL A 69 20.31 33.80 -6.58
N THR A 70 21.28 34.70 -6.40
CA THR A 70 22.60 34.55 -7.01
C THR A 70 23.31 33.35 -6.37
N PRO A 71 23.66 32.30 -7.13
CA PRO A 71 24.39 31.16 -6.58
C PRO A 71 25.80 31.58 -6.17
N MET A 72 26.35 30.86 -5.19
CA MET A 72 27.76 31.03 -4.83
C MET A 72 28.65 30.59 -5.99
N PRO A 73 29.82 31.23 -6.19
CA PRO A 73 30.76 30.83 -7.23
C PRO A 73 31.22 29.38 -6.99
N GLU A 74 31.32 28.59 -8.07
CA GLU A 74 31.84 27.22 -8.00
C GLU A 74 33.28 27.25 -7.46
N GLN A 75 33.52 26.54 -6.34
CA GLN A 75 34.87 26.30 -5.88
C GLN A 75 35.45 25.15 -6.71
N GLY A 76 36.22 25.51 -7.74
CA GLY A 76 37.09 24.59 -8.48
C GLY A 76 38.33 24.19 -7.71
#